data_AF-W1VNK6-F1
#
_entry.id   AF-W1VNK6-F1
#
_cell.length_a   1.000
_cell.length_b   1.000
_cell.length_c   1.000
_cell.angle_alpha   90.00
_cell.angle_beta   90.00
_cell.angle_gamma   90.00
#
_symmetry.space_group_name_H-M   'P 1'
#
loop_
_entity.id
_entity.type
_entity.pdbx_description
1 polymer ?
#
loop_
_entity_poly.entity_id
_entity_poly.type
_entity_poly.pdbx_seq_one_letter_code
_entity_poly.pdbx_strand_id
1 'polypeptide(L)' 'SGIGGTRRQRETLQSLGLRKIRQSVVREDNPSVRGMIATVAHLVTVEEA' A
#
# COMPACT_ATOMS: atom_id res chain seq x y z
N SER A 1 2.06 11.32 5.38
CA SER A 1 3.28 11.40 4.54
C SER A 1 2.87 11.65 3.11
N GLY A 2 2.91 12.91 2.68
CA GLY A 2 2.35 13.35 1.41
C GLY A 2 3.37 13.86 0.40
N ILE A 3 4.66 13.68 0.66
CA ILE A 3 5.75 14.27 -0.15
C ILE A 3 6.35 13.17 -1.03
N GLY A 4 6.15 13.25 -2.35
CA GLY A 4 6.89 12.46 -3.34
C GLY A 4 6.12 11.49 -4.24
N GLY A 5 4.84 11.17 -3.97
CA GLY A 5 4.05 10.21 -4.77
C GLY A 5 3.03 10.85 -5.73
N THR A 6 2.68 10.15 -6.81
CA THR A 6 1.55 10.49 -7.67
C THR A 6 0.22 10.41 -6.89
N ARG A 7 -0.83 11.11 -7.36
CA ARG A 7 -2.16 11.04 -6.73
C ARG A 7 -2.65 9.59 -6.59
N ARG A 8 -2.48 8.79 -7.66
CA ARG A 8 -2.86 7.37 -7.69
C ARG A 8 -2.17 6.56 -6.59
N GLN A 9 -0.87 6.73 -6.38
CA GLN A 9 -0.15 6.02 -5.32
C GLN A 9 -0.67 6.38 -3.93
N ARG A 10 -1.00 7.66 -3.69
CA ARG A 10 -1.58 8.09 -2.40
C ARG A 10 -2.93 7.43 -2.16
N GLU A 11 -3.79 7.39 -3.18
CA GLU A 11 -5.10 6.73 -3.11
C GLU A 11 -4.93 5.23 -2.86
N THR A 12 -4.00 4.56 -3.56
CA THR A 12 -3.70 3.14 -3.32
C THR A 12 -3.24 2.86 -1.88
N LEU A 13 -2.32 3.66 -1.33
CA LEU A 13 -1.89 3.52 0.06
C LEU A 13 -3.06 3.71 1.05
N GLN A 14 -3.94 4.68 0.78
CA GLN A 14 -5.14 4.90 1.60
C GLN A 14 -6.13 3.72 1.52
N SER A 15 -6.35 3.16 0.33
CA SER A 15 -7.21 1.98 0.10
C SER A 15 -6.67 0.75 0.82
N LEU A 16 -5.34 0.56 0.81
CA LEU A 16 -4.68 -0.50 1.59
C LEU A 16 -4.79 -0.27 3.11
N GLY A 17 -5.01 0.97 3.55
CA GLY A 17 -5.16 1.34 4.96
C GLY A 17 -3.90 1.96 5.59
N LEU A 18 -2.89 2.27 4.77
CA LEU A 18 -1.60 2.82 5.18
C LEU A 18 -1.65 4.35 5.20
N ARG A 19 -2.03 4.92 6.36
CA ARG A 19 -2.21 6.36 6.56
C ARG A 19 -0.99 7.03 7.20
N LYS A 20 -0.18 6.27 7.95
CA LYS A 20 1.00 6.74 8.69
C LYS A 20 2.26 5.97 8.28
N ILE A 21 3.43 6.58 8.47
CA ILE A 21 4.74 5.91 8.24
C ILE A 21 4.88 4.74 9.21
N ARG A 22 5.47 3.62 8.76
CA ARG A 22 5.71 2.40 9.55
C ARG A 22 4.43 1.74 10.10
N GLN A 23 3.27 2.07 9.54
CA GLN A 23 2.03 1.36 9.85
C GLN A 23 2.02 0.02 9.10
N SER A 24 1.61 -1.06 9.76
CA SER A 24 1.31 -2.35 9.15
C SER A 24 -0.21 -2.60 9.15
N VAL A 25 -0.70 -3.31 8.15
CA VAL A 25 -2.11 -3.70 8.02
C VAL A 25 -2.15 -5.10 7.39
N VAL A 26 -2.90 -6.02 7.98
CA VAL A 26 -3.16 -7.35 7.40
C VAL A 26 -4.32 -7.25 6.42
N ARG A 27 -4.15 -7.86 5.23
CA ARG A 27 -5.17 -7.93 4.18
C ARG A 27 -5.24 -9.34 3.63
N GLU A 28 -6.42 -9.71 3.15
CA GLU A 28 -6.63 -10.98 2.45
C GLU A 28 -5.80 -11.01 1.16
N ASP A 29 -5.22 -12.18 0.87
CA ASP A 29 -4.51 -12.39 -0.38
C ASP A 29 -5.53 -12.60 -1.53
N ASN A 30 -5.80 -11.53 -2.27
CA ASN A 30 -6.62 -11.56 -3.46
C ASN A 30 -5.97 -10.79 -4.62
N PRO A 31 -6.35 -11.08 -5.89
CA PRO A 31 -5.74 -10.44 -7.05
C PRO A 31 -5.80 -8.92 -7.06
N SER A 32 -6.86 -8.33 -6.48
CA SER A 32 -7.01 -6.88 -6.37
C SER A 32 -5.97 -6.27 -5.43
N VAL A 33 -5.77 -6.88 -4.26
CA VAL A 33 -4.74 -6.47 -3.29
C VAL A 33 -3.35 -6.63 -3.88
N ARG A 34 -3.06 -7.73 -4.57
CA ARG A 34 -1.78 -7.90 -5.28
C ARG A 34 -1.54 -6.81 -6.32
N GLY A 35 -2.55 -6.42 -7.09
CA GLY A 35 -2.46 -5.34 -8.07
C GLY A 35 -2.22 -3.96 -7.43
N MET A 36 -2.86 -3.71 -6.28
CA MET A 36 -2.59 -2.51 -5.48
C MET A 36 -1.15 -2.49 -4.98
N ILE A 37 -0.66 -3.59 -4.40
CA ILE A 37 0.72 -3.75 -3.93
C ILE A 37 1.71 -3.48 -5.08
N ALA A 38 1.50 -4.07 -6.26
CA ALA A 38 2.36 -3.86 -7.42
C ALA A 38 2.49 -2.38 -7.82
N THR A 39 1.41 -1.60 -7.69
CA THR A 39 1.41 -0.15 -7.98
C THR A 39 2.29 0.65 -7.01
N VAL A 40 2.42 0.19 -5.77
CA VAL A 40 3.16 0.88 -4.70
C VAL A 40 4.33 0.05 -4.16
N ALA A 41 4.85 -0.92 -4.93
CA ALA A 41 5.80 -1.93 -4.45
C ALA A 41 7.11 -1.36 -3.89
N HIS A 42 7.52 -0.15 -4.30
CA HIS A 42 8.70 0.54 -3.79
C HIS A 42 8.44 1.37 -2.52
N LEU A 43 7.18 1.47 -2.08
CA LEU A 43 6.76 2.24 -0.91
C LEU A 43 6.37 1.35 0.27
N VAL A 44 6.24 0.04 0.05
CA VAL A 44 5.76 -0.91 1.05
C VAL A 44 6.65 -2.15 1.07
N THR A 45 6.74 -2.78 2.24
CA THR A 45 7.27 -4.13 2.40
C THR A 45 6.08 -5.07 2.65
N VAL A 46 6.10 -6.24 2.03
CA VAL A 46 5.07 -7.27 2.18
C VAL A 46 5.69 -8.47 2.87
N GLU A 47 4.99 -9.00 3.87
CA GLU A 47 5.38 -10.17 4.66
C GLU A 47 4.17 -11.11 4.74
N GLU A 48 4.41 -12.42 4.72
CA GLU A 48 3.38 -13.44 4.94
C GLU A 48 3.18 -13.63 6.45
N ALA A 49 1.93 -13.59 6.92
CA ALA A 49 1.54 -13.64 8.33
C ALA A 49 0.53 -14.75 8.62
#